data_AF-A0A073KQQ5-F1
#
_entry.id   AF-A0A073KQQ5-F1
#
_cell.length_a   1.000
_cell.length_b   1.000
_cell.length_c   1.000
_cell.angle_alpha   90.00
_cell.angle_beta   90.00
_cell.angle_gamma   90.00
#
_symmetry.space_group_name_H-M   'P 1'
#
loop_
_entity.id
_entity.type
_entity.pdbx_description
1 polymer ?
#
loop_
_entity_poly.entity_id
_entity_poly.type
_entity_poly.pdbx_seq_one_letter_code
_entity_poly.pdbx_strand_id
1 'polypeptide(L)' 'MEGVIALQKLKRKRIEKGWTYEEVANKVGITKMHYWYIENNKRNLKIELALKIAIALEEDPKELFF' A
#
# COMPACT_ATOMS: atom_id res chain seq x y z
N MET A 1 -15.11 -8.33 2.38
CA MET A 1 -14.69 -8.77 1.03
C MET A 1 -14.01 -7.64 0.29
N GLU A 2 -14.52 -6.41 0.38
CA GLU A 2 -13.97 -5.20 -0.27
C GLU A 2 -12.50 -4.90 0.07
N GLY A 3 -12.10 -4.93 1.34
CA GLY A 3 -10.71 -4.62 1.74
C GLY A 3 -9.64 -5.55 1.17
N VAL A 4 -9.97 -6.81 0.86
CA VAL A 4 -9.01 -7.75 0.27
C VAL A 4 -8.69 -7.37 -1.18
N ILE A 5 -9.67 -6.87 -1.93
CA ILE A 5 -9.51 -6.46 -3.33
C ILE A 5 -8.60 -5.23 -3.42
N ALA A 6 -8.80 -4.24 -2.54
CA ALA A 6 -7.95 -3.05 -2.46
C ALA A 6 -6.48 -3.39 -2.21
N LEU A 7 -6.19 -4.33 -1.30
CA LEU A 7 -4.82 -4.77 -1.00
C LEU A 7 -4.16 -5.52 -2.17
N GLN A 8 -4.93 -6.27 -2.97
CA GLN A 8 -4.43 -6.87 -4.20
C GLN A 8 -4.09 -5.79 -5.26
N LYS A 9 -4.93 -4.75 -5.38
CA LYS A 9 -4.66 -3.61 -6.27
C LYS A 9 -3.38 -2.88 -5.84
N LEU A 10 -3.21 -2.62 -4.54
CA LEU A 10 -1.98 -2.06 -3.97
C LEU A 10 -0.74 -2.89 -4.35
N LYS A 11 -0.78 -4.20 -4.10
CA LYS A 11 0.31 -5.12 -4.44
C LYS A 11 0.66 -5.08 -5.93
N ARG A 12 -0.36 -5.08 -6.80
CA ARG A 12 -0.15 -5.01 -8.25
C ARG A 12 0.53 -3.70 -8.65
N LYS A 13 0.04 -2.55 -8.17
CA LYS A 13 0.62 -1.24 -8.47
C LYS A 13 2.08 -1.12 -8.03
N ARG A 14 2.41 -1.64 -6.84
CA ARG A 14 3.81 -1.71 -6.39
C ARG A 14 4.68 -2.53 -7.34
N ILE A 15 4.21 -3.69 -7.78
CA ILE A 15 4.95 -4.58 -8.71
C ILE A 15 5.11 -3.92 -10.09
N GLU A 16 4.08 -3.23 -10.60
CA GLU A 16 4.13 -2.48 -11.87
C GLU A 16 5.19 -1.38 -11.85
N LYS A 17 5.41 -0.71 -10.71
CA LYS A 17 6.52 0.24 -10.53
C LYS A 17 7.89 -0.42 -10.31
N GLY A 18 7.96 -1.75 -10.20
CA GLY A 18 9.19 -2.48 -9.91
C GLY A 18 9.70 -2.28 -8.49
N TRP A 19 8.85 -1.82 -7.56
CA TRP A 19 9.26 -1.48 -6.20
C TRP A 19 9.20 -2.68 -5.25
N THR A 20 10.23 -2.76 -4.42
CA THR A 20 10.32 -3.63 -3.25
C THR A 20 9.42 -3.11 -2.13
N TYR A 21 9.15 -3.98 -1.15
CA TYR A 21 8.45 -3.58 0.08
C TYR A 21 9.20 -2.48 0.85
N GLU A 22 10.54 -2.52 0.84
CA GLU A 22 11.41 -1.57 1.53
C GLU A 22 11.29 -0.18 0.91
N GLU A 23 11.26 -0.08 -0.41
CA GLU A 23 11.15 1.21 -1.11
C GLU A 23 9.83 1.93 -0.82
N VAL A 24 8.70 1.21 -0.80
CA VAL A 24 7.42 1.81 -0.40
C VAL A 24 7.45 2.22 1.07
N ALA A 25 7.97 1.35 1.93
CA ALA A 25 8.05 1.60 3.37
C ALA A 25 8.87 2.87 3.69
N ASN A 26 10.03 3.03 3.04
CA ASN A 26 10.88 4.20 3.16
C ASN A 26 10.19 5.49 2.69
N LYS A 27 9.45 5.43 1.57
CA LYS A 27 8.70 6.59 1.06
C LYS A 27 7.60 7.08 1.99
N VAL A 28 6.99 6.18 2.76
CA VAL A 28 5.86 6.51 3.66
C VAL A 28 6.25 6.55 5.14
N GLY A 29 7.54 6.38 5.45
CA GLY A 29 8.07 6.49 6.81
C GLY A 29 7.67 5.35 7.75
N ILE A 30 7.58 4.11 7.25
CA ILE A 30 7.32 2.92 8.06
C ILE A 30 8.40 1.86 7.82
N THR A 31 8.38 0.79 8.62
CA THR A 31 9.27 -0.36 8.38
C THR A 31 8.76 -1.24 7.25
N LYS A 32 9.67 -1.90 6.53
CA LYS A 32 9.32 -2.94 5.54
C LYS A 32 8.34 -3.97 6.06
N MET A 33 8.55 -4.48 7.29
CA MET A 33 7.66 -5.46 7.91
C MET A 33 6.25 -4.91 8.10
N HIS A 34 6.12 -3.63 8.48
CA HIS A 34 4.82 -2.98 8.58
C HIS A 34 4.11 -2.94 7.22
N TYR A 35 4.81 -2.53 6.17
CA TYR A 35 4.26 -2.53 4.81
C TYR A 35 3.86 -3.94 4.33
N TRP A 36 4.71 -4.93 4.58
CA TRP A 36 4.42 -6.33 4.25
C TRP A 36 3.14 -6.83 4.95
N TYR A 37 2.95 -6.52 6.24
CA TYR A 37 1.74 -6.90 6.96
C TYR A 37 0.48 -6.26 6.37
N ILE A 38 0.58 -5.04 5.82
CA ILE A 38 -0.54 -4.37 5.15
C ILE A 38 -0.92 -5.12 3.86
N GLU A 39 0.03 -5.31 2.92
CA GLU A 39 -0.28 -5.99 1.66
C GLU A 39 -0.75 -7.44 1.84
N ASN A 40 -0.36 -8.10 2.93
CA ASN A 40 -0.76 -9.47 3.23
C ASN A 40 -1.98 -9.56 4.16
N ASN A 41 -2.71 -8.45 4.36
CA ASN A 41 -3.91 -8.38 5.18
C ASN A 41 -3.71 -8.94 6.61
N LYS A 42 -2.51 -8.75 7.17
CA LYS A 42 -2.14 -9.14 8.54
C LYS A 42 -2.26 -7.98 9.53
N ARG A 43 -2.44 -6.75 9.03
CA ARG A 43 -2.66 -5.55 9.83
C ARG A 43 -3.63 -4.63 9.11
N ASN A 44 -4.52 -4.00 9.88
CA ASN A 44 -5.45 -3.01 9.34
C ASN A 44 -4.72 -1.74 8.86
N LEU A 45 -5.08 -1.26 7.68
CA LEU A 45 -4.51 -0.06 7.07
C LEU A 45 -5.29 1.19 7.53
N LYS A 46 -4.61 2.11 8.21
CA LYS A 46 -5.20 3.40 8.60
C LYS A 46 -5.29 4.34 7.40
N ILE A 47 -6.35 5.15 7.35
CA ILE A 47 -6.61 6.12 6.26
C ILE A 47 -5.40 7.01 5.99
N GLU A 48 -4.78 7.60 7.03
CA GLU A 48 -3.60 8.47 6.85
C GLU A 48 -2.46 7.75 6.11
N LEU A 49 -2.22 6.48 6.45
CA LEU A 49 -1.17 5.69 5.80
C LEU A 49 -1.59 5.26 4.39
N ALA A 50 -2.87 4.97 4.16
CA ALA A 50 -3.41 4.70 2.82
C ALA A 50 -3.18 5.89 1.87
N LEU A 51 -3.45 7.11 2.34
CA LEU A 51 -3.19 8.33 1.57
C LEU A 51 -1.70 8.49 1.24
N LYS A 52 -0.80 8.29 2.21
CA LYS A 52 0.65 8.34 1.98
C LYS A 52 1.12 7.30 0.95
N ILE A 53 0.59 6.08 1.03
CA ILE A 53 0.93 5.00 0.10
C ILE A 53 0.43 5.33 -1.32
N ALA A 54 -0.81 5.81 -1.46
CA ALA A 54 -1.36 6.20 -2.76
C ALA A 54 -0.54 7.32 -3.41
N ILE A 55 -0.21 8.37 -2.64
CA ILE A 55 0.65 9.47 -3.10
C ILE A 55 2.03 8.95 -3.50
N ALA A 56 2.64 8.08 -2.69
CA ALA A 56 3.95 7.50 -2.98
C ALA A 56 3.92 6.68 -4.28
N LEU A 57 2.82 5.98 -4.57
CA LEU A 57 2.62 5.23 -5.80
C LEU A 57 2.09 6.07 -6.97
N GLU A 58 1.92 7.39 -6.81
CA GLU A 58 1.35 8.29 -7.82
C GLU A 58 -0.05 7.83 -8.31
N GLU A 59 -0.85 7.26 -7.40
CA GLU A 59 -2.21 6.79 -7.67
C GLU A 59 -3.24 7.66 -6.94
N ASP A 60 -4.46 7.73 -7.48
CA ASP A 60 -5.59 8.32 -6.76
C ASP A 60 -5.98 7.40 -5.58
N PRO A 61 -5.97 7.88 -4.32
CA PRO A 61 -6.39 7.09 -3.18
C PRO A 61 -7.80 6.52 -3.28
N LYS A 62 -8.74 7.27 -3.91
CA LYS A 62 -10.11 6.81 -4.14
C LYS A 62 -10.10 5.57 -5.03
N GLU A 63 -9.43 5.65 -6.17
CA GLU A 63 -9.30 4.51 -7.07
C GLU A 63 -8.57 3.33 -6.40
N LEU A 64 -7.54 3.60 -5.60
CA LEU A 64 -6.72 2.54 -5.04
C LEU A 64 -7.39 1.79 -3.88
N PHE A 65 -8.18 2.48 -3.05
CA PHE A 65 -8.67 1.96 -1.76
C PHE A 65 -10.17 2.09 -1.49
N PHE A 66 -10.94 2.85 -2.28
CA PHE A 66 -12.36 3.14 -2.06
C PHE A 66 -13.22 2.75 -3.27
#